data_AF-A0A9W8UER5-F1
#
_entry.id   AF-A0A9W8UER5-F1
#
_cell.length_a   1.000
_cell.length_b   1.000
_cell.length_c   1.000
_cell.angle_alpha   90.00
_cell.angle_beta   90.00
_cell.angle_gamma   90.00
#
_symmetry.space_group_name_H-M   'P 1'
#
loop_
_entity.id
_entity.type
_entity.pdbx_description
1 polymer ?
#
loop_
_entity_poly.entity_id
_entity_poly.type
_entity_poly.pdbx_seq_one_letter_code
_entity_poly.pdbx_strand_id
1 'polypeptide(L)'
;MSPTIKNRLWNPAFGIRFSPKAEHQPSYPFLDITRFVHTPASSSEAARNEGVEIDEFSDDEEFERHATEWFDQQDQRVLQVTETISEGTQVATDTDGNLIDPSKQESVTTETITTETVVTKTVATETVAPPLTNLDYTIDVDHWEAARESQAGSQESFWSYRMYRHIQENGEEQKVRVHYCTSKHTMEWVCQRYFADEKVIGFDLEWLIRPKNNNPRINVSLIQIASPSRIGLFHIALFPKDDFVAPTFKKIMEDENVTKVGVSIKGDCTRLRNNLGIESKGVLELSHLFKLVKYSKSGELNRINKVMVNLAAQTQEVLGLPLFKGDDVRSGNWMLRLSERQVAYSASDAYVGLQLYHVLEQERLKLQPTPPRPEFVEKNLPIKFLTADDVDESDATSESGDSEVISDCEAELDGSNDELPQPPTASRTIEVEPSEKKVEDTRDPRIIAAESQTTQYRNKVHVLRASTTSLRTYFLWHNNEGLTPESIAALLRTPPLKTNTVVSYILDVIIAEKLPYQKTRLRNEVLAHLAPQALSGVRYRALAEDAQESEEEL
;
A
#
# COMPACT_ATOMS: atom_id res chain seq x y z
N MET A 1 -43.35 17.48 1.25
CA MET A 1 -42.01 17.86 1.72
C MET A 1 -41.01 16.87 1.16
N SER A 2 -40.01 17.32 0.38
CA SER A 2 -39.02 16.42 -0.21
C SER A 2 -38.03 15.92 0.86
N PRO A 3 -37.67 14.62 0.88
CA PRO A 3 -36.70 14.11 1.84
C PRO A 3 -35.33 14.74 1.60
N THR A 4 -34.71 15.27 2.66
CA THR A 4 -33.40 15.92 2.57
C THR A 4 -32.32 14.89 2.21
N ILE A 5 -31.32 15.34 1.43
CA ILE A 5 -30.28 14.51 0.77
C ILE A 5 -29.49 13.60 1.74
N LYS A 6 -29.51 13.88 3.05
CA LYS A 6 -28.68 13.21 4.06
C LYS A 6 -29.00 11.72 4.30
N ASN A 7 -30.21 11.25 3.94
CA ASN A 7 -30.73 9.92 4.34
C ASN A 7 -31.08 8.95 3.19
N ARG A 8 -30.55 9.14 1.97
CA ARG A 8 -30.67 8.08 0.94
C ARG A 8 -29.72 6.92 1.23
N LEU A 9 -30.27 5.70 1.30
CA LEU A 9 -29.53 4.45 1.49
C LEU A 9 -28.67 4.07 0.28
N TRP A 10 -29.07 4.51 -0.91
CA TRP A 10 -28.39 4.30 -2.18
C TRP A 10 -28.21 5.63 -2.91
N ASN A 11 -27.03 5.85 -3.49
CA ASN A 11 -26.76 6.98 -4.37
C ASN A 11 -25.98 6.50 -5.61
N PRO A 12 -26.45 6.81 -6.85
CA PRO A 12 -25.77 6.42 -8.09
C PRO A 12 -24.28 6.76 -8.16
N ALA A 13 -23.82 7.82 -7.48
CA ALA A 13 -22.43 8.26 -7.48
C ALA A 13 -21.55 7.64 -6.37
N PHE A 14 -22.15 6.96 -5.37
CA PHE A 14 -21.46 6.56 -4.13
C PHE A 14 -21.73 5.12 -3.66
N GLY A 15 -22.62 4.36 -4.32
CA GLY A 15 -22.97 3.01 -3.90
C GLY A 15 -24.00 2.96 -2.77
N ILE A 16 -23.94 1.89 -1.95
CA ILE A 16 -24.89 1.63 -0.87
C ILE A 16 -24.27 2.05 0.47
N ARG A 17 -25.05 2.77 1.29
CA ARG A 17 -24.62 3.36 2.55
C ARG A 17 -25.44 2.81 3.72
N PHE A 18 -24.76 2.08 4.61
CA PHE A 18 -25.34 1.58 5.84
C PHE A 18 -24.97 2.49 7.02
N SER A 19 -25.96 2.87 7.83
CA SER A 19 -25.76 3.55 9.10
C SER A 19 -26.94 3.17 10.01
N PRO A 20 -26.70 2.84 11.29
CA PRO A 20 -27.76 2.87 12.29
C PRO A 20 -28.43 4.24 12.29
N LYS A 21 -29.73 4.29 12.62
CA LYS A 21 -30.46 5.55 12.79
C LYS A 21 -29.80 6.37 13.91
N ALA A 22 -29.53 7.65 13.64
CA ALA A 22 -29.02 8.57 14.64
C ALA A 22 -30.17 9.20 15.45
N GLU A 23 -30.74 8.45 16.38
CA GLU A 23 -31.65 8.96 17.41
C GLU A 23 -30.94 9.05 18.76
N HIS A 24 -29.83 9.79 18.83
CA HIS A 24 -29.19 10.15 20.10
C HIS A 24 -28.88 11.64 20.11
N GLN A 25 -29.82 12.40 20.69
CA GLN A 25 -29.56 13.73 21.23
C GLN A 25 -28.72 13.53 22.51
N PRO A 26 -27.57 14.21 22.70
CA PRO A 26 -26.71 13.93 23.85
C PRO A 26 -27.39 14.34 25.16
N SER A 27 -27.66 13.37 26.02
CA SER A 27 -28.39 13.53 27.30
C SER A 27 -27.61 14.25 28.42
N TYR A 28 -26.50 14.93 28.07
CA TYR A 28 -25.67 15.69 29.01
C TYR A 28 -25.33 17.06 28.43
N PRO A 29 -25.67 18.18 29.11
CA PRO A 29 -25.23 19.50 28.70
C PRO A 29 -23.73 19.68 28.94
N PHE A 30 -23.11 20.53 28.12
CA PHE A 30 -21.70 20.93 28.29
C PHE A 30 -21.44 21.48 29.71
N LEU A 31 -20.43 20.94 30.39
CA LEU A 31 -19.94 21.46 31.65
C LEU A 31 -19.11 22.73 31.41
N ASP A 32 -19.65 23.88 31.82
CA ASP A 32 -18.91 25.13 31.91
C ASP A 32 -18.04 25.13 33.19
N ILE A 33 -16.71 25.08 32.99
CA ILE A 33 -15.72 24.95 34.06
C ILE A 33 -15.51 26.30 34.79
N THR A 34 -16.10 27.40 34.34
CA THR A 34 -15.91 28.74 34.94
C THR A 34 -16.74 29.03 36.20
N ARG A 35 -17.48 28.05 36.73
CA ARG A 35 -18.37 28.24 37.90
C ARG A 35 -17.96 27.57 39.22
N PHE A 36 -16.79 26.91 39.27
CA PHE A 36 -16.30 26.27 40.50
C PHE A 36 -15.43 27.21 41.35
N VAL A 37 -16.07 28.07 42.17
CA VAL A 37 -15.42 28.72 43.32
C VAL A 37 -16.38 28.76 44.52
N HIS A 38 -15.87 28.45 45.71
CA HIS A 38 -16.48 28.50 47.06
C HIS A 38 -17.30 27.29 47.56
N THR A 39 -16.60 26.42 48.29
CA THR A 39 -17.04 25.66 49.48
C THR A 39 -17.25 26.57 50.72
N PRO A 40 -17.72 26.10 51.90
CA PRO A 40 -18.43 24.82 52.24
C PRO A 40 -19.67 25.00 53.16
N ALA A 41 -20.51 23.96 53.37
CA ALA A 41 -21.08 23.58 54.69
C ALA A 41 -22.00 22.32 54.70
N SER A 42 -21.64 21.35 55.56
CA SER A 42 -22.46 20.56 56.51
C SER A 42 -23.64 19.62 56.11
N SER A 43 -23.46 18.35 56.57
CA SER A 43 -24.39 17.47 57.35
C SER A 43 -25.40 16.47 56.72
N SER A 44 -25.36 15.28 57.37
CA SER A 44 -26.39 14.23 57.62
C SER A 44 -26.90 13.29 56.50
N GLU A 45 -26.37 12.05 56.55
CA GLU A 45 -27.08 10.76 56.69
C GLU A 45 -28.50 10.57 56.10
N ALA A 46 -28.69 9.56 55.25
CA ALA A 46 -29.25 8.25 55.63
C ALA A 46 -29.46 7.33 54.40
N ALA A 47 -29.40 6.01 54.61
CA ALA A 47 -29.45 5.01 53.55
C ALA A 47 -30.86 4.64 53.07
N ARG A 48 -30.97 4.11 51.84
CA ARG A 48 -31.96 3.07 51.47
C ARG A 48 -31.43 2.19 50.33
N ASN A 49 -31.56 0.89 50.54
CA ASN A 49 -31.24 -0.18 49.59
C ASN A 49 -32.57 -0.61 48.95
N GLU A 50 -32.71 -0.55 47.63
CA GLU A 50 -33.69 -1.35 46.89
C GLU A 50 -33.02 -1.87 45.62
N GLY A 51 -33.16 -3.17 45.35
CA GLY A 51 -32.62 -3.80 44.15
C GLY A 51 -33.61 -3.66 43.00
N VAL A 52 -33.08 -3.59 41.77
CA VAL A 52 -33.88 -3.65 40.54
C VAL A 52 -33.33 -4.78 39.68
N GLU A 53 -34.23 -5.62 39.18
CA GLU A 53 -33.92 -6.77 38.34
C GLU A 53 -33.32 -6.31 37.00
N ILE A 54 -32.39 -7.10 36.46
CA ILE A 54 -31.80 -6.86 35.14
C ILE A 54 -32.71 -7.52 34.11
N ASP A 55 -33.46 -6.71 33.36
CA ASP A 55 -34.24 -7.17 32.22
C ASP A 55 -33.34 -7.10 30.96
N GLU A 56 -32.97 -8.24 30.39
CA GLU A 56 -32.17 -8.32 29.16
C GLU A 56 -33.04 -7.93 27.95
N PHE A 57 -32.94 -6.67 27.52
CA PHE A 57 -33.69 -6.18 26.36
C PHE A 57 -33.13 -6.73 25.03
N SER A 58 -33.95 -7.54 24.38
CA SER A 58 -33.69 -8.35 23.18
C SER A 58 -33.71 -7.57 21.84
N ASP A 59 -33.48 -6.26 21.86
CA ASP A 59 -33.73 -5.38 20.68
C ASP A 59 -32.64 -5.46 19.58
N ASP A 60 -31.41 -5.87 19.93
CA ASP A 60 -30.29 -5.92 18.98
C ASP A 60 -30.47 -7.02 17.92
N GLU A 61 -30.95 -8.22 18.30
CA GLU A 61 -31.11 -9.34 17.36
C GLU A 61 -32.18 -9.09 16.29
N GLU A 62 -33.24 -8.35 16.61
CA GLU A 62 -34.30 -8.07 15.64
C GLU A 62 -33.83 -7.09 14.56
N PHE A 63 -33.01 -6.10 14.91
CA PHE A 63 -32.35 -5.23 13.93
C PHE A 63 -31.34 -6.02 13.06
N GLU A 64 -30.58 -6.94 13.65
CA GLU A 64 -29.61 -7.76 12.92
C GLU A 64 -30.27 -8.73 11.93
N ARG A 65 -31.39 -9.37 12.29
CA ARG A 65 -32.21 -10.16 11.34
C ARG A 65 -32.77 -9.30 10.21
N HIS A 66 -33.31 -8.12 10.54
CA HIS A 66 -33.90 -7.22 9.56
C HIS A 66 -32.90 -6.69 8.52
N ALA A 67 -31.61 -6.58 8.88
CA ALA A 67 -30.55 -6.25 7.94
C ALA A 67 -30.31 -7.39 6.94
N THR A 68 -30.12 -8.63 7.43
CA THR A 68 -29.90 -9.82 6.61
C THR A 68 -31.05 -10.08 5.64
N GLU A 69 -32.30 -10.07 6.13
CA GLU A 69 -33.49 -10.26 5.28
C GLU A 69 -33.65 -9.15 4.22
N TRP A 70 -33.18 -7.92 4.49
CA TRP A 70 -33.19 -6.84 3.52
C TRP A 70 -32.15 -7.02 2.40
N PHE A 71 -30.99 -7.61 2.71
CA PHE A 71 -30.00 -7.97 1.71
C PHE A 71 -30.52 -9.07 0.76
N ASP A 72 -31.10 -10.14 1.31
CA ASP A 72 -31.66 -11.25 0.51
C ASP A 72 -32.82 -10.78 -0.38
N GLN A 73 -33.64 -9.83 0.11
CA GLN A 73 -34.70 -9.20 -0.69
C GLN A 73 -34.22 -8.31 -1.84
N GLN A 74 -32.96 -7.86 -1.84
CA GLN A 74 -32.40 -7.11 -2.98
C GLN A 74 -31.92 -8.05 -4.09
N ASP A 75 -31.26 -9.16 -3.75
CA ASP A 75 -30.82 -10.17 -4.73
C ASP A 75 -32.04 -10.91 -5.36
N GLN A 76 -33.17 -11.05 -4.63
CA GLN A 76 -34.42 -11.61 -5.18
C GLN A 76 -35.28 -10.64 -6.02
N ARG A 77 -35.03 -9.31 -5.97
CA ARG A 77 -35.84 -8.31 -6.71
C ARG A 77 -35.30 -7.97 -8.10
N VAL A 78 -34.42 -8.80 -8.65
CA VAL A 78 -34.08 -8.78 -10.09
C VAL A 78 -35.01 -9.75 -10.82
N LEU A 79 -36.28 -9.35 -11.00
CA LEU A 79 -37.20 -9.77 -12.08
C LEU A 79 -38.56 -9.06 -11.93
N GLN A 80 -39.26 -8.87 -13.05
CA GLN A 80 -40.50 -8.11 -13.22
C GLN A 80 -40.41 -6.58 -13.04
N VAL A 81 -40.07 -5.89 -14.13
CA VAL A 81 -40.84 -4.71 -14.55
C VAL A 81 -41.48 -5.04 -15.89
N THR A 82 -42.80 -5.19 -15.88
CA THR A 82 -43.63 -5.30 -17.09
C THR A 82 -43.60 -3.99 -17.88
N GLU A 83 -43.56 -4.09 -19.20
CA GLU A 83 -43.80 -2.95 -20.08
C GLU A 83 -45.18 -2.34 -19.81
N THR A 84 -45.22 -1.05 -19.48
CA THR A 84 -46.42 -0.22 -19.65
C THR A 84 -46.07 0.94 -20.55
N ILE A 85 -46.49 0.82 -21.81
CA ILE A 85 -46.45 1.88 -22.82
C ILE A 85 -47.25 3.08 -22.28
N SER A 86 -46.65 4.26 -22.31
CA SER A 86 -47.40 5.53 -22.24
C SER A 86 -46.99 6.41 -23.41
N GLU A 87 -47.86 6.50 -24.41
CA GLU A 87 -47.72 7.43 -25.53
C GLU A 87 -47.69 8.87 -25.04
N GLY A 88 -46.86 9.70 -25.67
CA GLY A 88 -46.59 11.08 -25.24
C GLY A 88 -46.20 11.99 -26.40
N THR A 89 -46.79 11.77 -27.58
CA THR A 89 -46.53 12.53 -28.80
C THR A 89 -46.88 14.02 -28.61
N GLN A 90 -45.91 14.91 -28.77
CA GLN A 90 -46.16 16.35 -28.93
C GLN A 90 -45.89 16.76 -30.38
N VAL A 91 -46.97 16.98 -31.13
CA VAL A 91 -46.94 17.62 -32.44
C VAL A 91 -47.18 19.11 -32.25
N ALA A 92 -46.31 19.97 -32.77
CA ALA A 92 -46.55 21.40 -32.85
C ALA A 92 -47.26 21.72 -34.18
N THR A 93 -48.35 22.48 -34.13
CA THR A 93 -49.12 22.93 -35.31
C THR A 93 -49.22 24.45 -35.31
N ASP A 94 -49.01 25.08 -36.46
CA ASP A 94 -49.25 26.52 -36.65
C ASP A 94 -50.73 26.82 -36.95
N THR A 95 -51.13 28.08 -36.76
CA THR A 95 -52.51 28.54 -36.51
C THR A 95 -53.50 28.50 -37.67
N ASP A 96 -53.17 27.91 -38.82
CA ASP A 96 -54.07 27.76 -39.99
C ASP A 96 -54.19 26.32 -40.55
N GLY A 97 -53.74 25.31 -39.79
CA GLY A 97 -54.31 23.96 -39.86
C GLY A 97 -54.23 23.19 -41.19
N ASN A 98 -53.04 23.11 -41.81
CA ASN A 98 -52.79 22.20 -42.95
C ASN A 98 -51.49 21.39 -42.80
N LEU A 99 -51.51 20.14 -43.28
CA LEU A 99 -50.42 19.17 -43.26
C LEU A 99 -49.76 19.06 -44.63
N ILE A 100 -48.42 19.08 -44.72
CA ILE A 100 -47.67 18.75 -45.95
C ILE A 100 -46.41 17.93 -45.65
N ASP A 101 -46.30 16.83 -46.37
CA ASP A 101 -45.17 15.94 -46.65
C ASP A 101 -45.18 15.74 -48.20
N PRO A 102 -44.20 15.16 -48.92
CA PRO A 102 -42.78 14.85 -48.65
C PRO A 102 -41.79 15.42 -49.70
N SER A 103 -40.48 15.29 -49.43
CA SER A 103 -39.40 14.93 -50.39
C SER A 103 -39.08 15.73 -51.67
N LYS A 104 -37.79 15.65 -52.05
CA LYS A 104 -37.15 16.04 -53.33
C LYS A 104 -37.00 17.53 -53.63
N GLN A 105 -35.74 17.96 -53.78
CA GLN A 105 -35.20 18.18 -55.13
C GLN A 105 -33.67 18.11 -55.17
N GLU A 106 -33.14 17.39 -56.17
CA GLU A 106 -31.75 17.47 -56.60
C GLU A 106 -31.57 18.68 -57.53
N SER A 107 -30.42 19.37 -57.46
CA SER A 107 -29.66 19.90 -58.61
C SER A 107 -28.41 20.63 -58.06
N VAL A 108 -27.16 20.27 -58.33
CA VAL A 108 -26.39 19.98 -59.57
C VAL A 108 -25.43 21.15 -59.89
N THR A 109 -24.14 20.87 -59.64
CA THR A 109 -22.92 21.47 -60.25
C THR A 109 -22.65 22.98 -60.00
N THR A 110 -21.43 23.53 -60.10
CA THR A 110 -20.20 23.08 -60.80
C THR A 110 -18.96 23.80 -60.24
N GLU A 111 -17.82 23.09 -60.07
CA GLU A 111 -16.42 23.52 -60.37
C GLU A 111 -15.79 24.82 -59.77
N THR A 112 -14.45 25.02 -59.65
CA THR A 112 -13.24 24.19 -59.34
C THR A 112 -12.07 25.16 -58.99
N ILE A 113 -10.98 24.66 -58.39
CA ILE A 113 -9.61 25.24 -58.32
C ILE A 113 -9.37 26.45 -57.40
N THR A 114 -8.68 26.23 -56.28
CA THR A 114 -7.30 26.73 -56.10
C THR A 114 -6.51 25.88 -55.10
N THR A 115 -5.25 25.61 -55.44
CA THR A 115 -4.28 24.88 -54.63
C THR A 115 -3.41 25.83 -53.82
N GLU A 116 -3.34 25.66 -52.49
CA GLU A 116 -2.16 26.07 -51.72
C GLU A 116 -1.73 24.95 -50.77
N THR A 117 -0.47 24.54 -50.91
CA THR A 117 0.12 23.44 -50.13
C THR A 117 0.72 24.01 -48.85
N VAL A 118 -0.04 23.98 -47.75
CA VAL A 118 0.52 24.25 -46.42
C VAL A 118 1.05 22.93 -45.85
N VAL A 119 2.36 22.82 -45.76
CA VAL A 119 3.04 21.70 -45.08
C VAL A 119 2.88 21.87 -43.57
N THR A 120 1.75 21.41 -43.02
CA THR A 120 1.58 21.27 -41.57
C THR A 120 2.40 20.08 -41.08
N LYS A 121 3.45 20.42 -40.34
CA LYS A 121 4.37 19.51 -39.66
C LYS A 121 3.59 18.58 -38.72
N THR A 122 3.32 17.35 -39.15
CA THR A 122 2.72 16.32 -38.30
C THR A 122 3.62 16.03 -37.12
N VAL A 123 3.24 16.55 -35.95
CA VAL A 123 3.72 16.02 -34.68
C VAL A 123 3.12 14.63 -34.55
N ALA A 124 3.95 13.60 -34.64
CA ALA A 124 3.52 12.24 -34.36
C ALA A 124 3.13 12.15 -32.88
N THR A 125 1.83 12.21 -32.61
CA THR A 125 1.28 11.80 -31.32
C THR A 125 1.48 10.29 -31.22
N GLU A 126 2.35 9.87 -30.31
CA GLU A 126 2.43 8.45 -29.93
C GLU A 126 1.03 7.99 -29.51
N THR A 127 0.50 6.99 -30.21
CA THR A 127 -0.82 6.41 -29.91
C THR A 127 -0.69 5.56 -28.66
N VAL A 128 -0.63 6.21 -27.50
CA VAL A 128 -0.67 5.55 -26.19
C VAL A 128 -1.99 4.80 -26.10
N ALA A 129 -1.92 3.47 -26.07
CA ALA A 129 -3.05 2.59 -25.89
C ALA A 129 -3.51 2.56 -24.42
N PRO A 130 -4.79 2.30 -24.14
CA PRO A 130 -5.29 2.14 -22.77
C PRO A 130 -4.63 0.93 -22.08
N PRO A 131 -4.48 0.96 -20.74
CA PRO A 131 -3.92 -0.16 -19.99
C PRO A 131 -4.83 -1.40 -20.09
N LEU A 132 -4.31 -2.46 -20.70
CA LEU A 132 -4.97 -3.76 -20.76
C LEU A 132 -4.72 -4.55 -19.48
N THR A 133 -5.72 -5.31 -19.04
CA THR A 133 -5.63 -6.27 -17.92
C THR A 133 -6.36 -7.57 -18.29
N ASN A 134 -6.20 -8.61 -17.47
CA ASN A 134 -6.96 -9.86 -17.57
C ASN A 134 -8.18 -9.87 -16.63
N LEU A 135 -8.68 -8.69 -16.27
CA LEU A 135 -9.84 -8.53 -15.38
C LEU A 135 -11.10 -8.25 -16.19
N ASP A 136 -12.22 -8.80 -15.73
CA ASP A 136 -13.55 -8.52 -16.31
C ASP A 136 -13.94 -7.04 -16.18
N TYR A 137 -13.40 -6.36 -15.16
CA TYR A 137 -13.51 -4.91 -14.96
C TYR A 137 -12.36 -4.20 -15.65
N THR A 138 -12.61 -3.73 -16.87
CA THR A 138 -11.65 -2.97 -17.68
C THR A 138 -11.88 -1.46 -17.53
N ILE A 139 -10.87 -0.67 -17.95
CA ILE A 139 -11.04 0.77 -18.08
C ILE A 139 -11.82 1.09 -19.36
N ASP A 140 -12.74 2.04 -19.27
CA ASP A 140 -13.48 2.55 -20.41
C ASP A 140 -12.62 3.53 -21.21
N VAL A 141 -12.51 3.25 -22.51
CA VAL A 141 -11.60 3.95 -23.41
C VAL A 141 -12.02 5.40 -23.58
N ASP A 142 -13.30 5.68 -23.83
CA ASP A 142 -13.84 7.03 -24.02
C ASP A 142 -13.58 7.93 -22.79
N HIS A 143 -13.82 7.41 -21.58
CA HIS A 143 -13.55 8.14 -20.33
C HIS A 143 -12.04 8.35 -20.09
N TRP A 144 -11.20 7.39 -20.49
CA TRP A 144 -9.75 7.47 -20.36
C TRP A 144 -9.13 8.46 -21.36
N GLU A 145 -9.60 8.47 -22.61
CA GLU A 145 -9.21 9.43 -23.65
C GLU A 145 -9.67 10.85 -23.27
N ALA A 146 -10.93 11.02 -22.87
CA ALA A 146 -11.43 12.31 -22.39
C ALA A 146 -10.64 12.86 -21.18
N ALA A 147 -10.17 11.99 -20.27
CA ALA A 147 -9.29 12.38 -19.17
C ALA A 147 -7.89 12.81 -19.66
N ARG A 148 -7.35 12.21 -20.72
CA ARG A 148 -6.07 12.61 -21.33
C ARG A 148 -6.15 13.94 -22.08
N GLU A 149 -7.31 14.23 -22.69
CA GLU A 149 -7.56 15.48 -23.40
C GLU A 149 -7.96 16.64 -22.46
N SER A 150 -8.39 16.32 -21.23
CA SER A 150 -8.76 17.30 -20.22
C SER A 150 -7.58 18.19 -19.78
N GLN A 151 -7.88 19.41 -19.34
CA GLN A 151 -6.87 20.36 -18.88
C GLN A 151 -6.06 19.77 -17.71
N ALA A 152 -4.73 19.68 -17.87
CA ALA A 152 -3.84 19.12 -16.86
C ALA A 152 -4.05 19.77 -15.47
N GLY A 153 -4.44 18.96 -14.48
CA GLY A 153 -4.74 19.40 -13.13
C GLY A 153 -6.22 19.70 -12.86
N SER A 154 -7.10 19.60 -13.85
CA SER A 154 -8.56 19.58 -13.64
C SER A 154 -8.98 18.26 -12.99
N GLN A 155 -10.16 18.22 -12.37
CA GLN A 155 -10.65 17.03 -11.67
C GLN A 155 -10.85 15.83 -12.61
N GLU A 156 -11.18 16.11 -13.86
CA GLU A 156 -11.43 15.18 -14.96
C GLU A 156 -10.13 14.59 -15.52
N SER A 157 -9.01 15.31 -15.41
CA SER A 157 -7.69 14.86 -15.88
C SER A 157 -7.05 13.75 -15.03
N PHE A 158 -7.61 13.44 -13.86
CA PHE A 158 -7.06 12.45 -12.94
C PHE A 158 -7.67 11.06 -13.12
N TRP A 159 -6.82 10.04 -12.98
CA TRP A 159 -7.23 8.65 -12.89
C TRP A 159 -8.18 8.42 -11.71
N SER A 160 -9.21 7.59 -11.89
CA SER A 160 -10.10 7.17 -10.82
C SER A 160 -10.65 5.76 -11.03
N TYR A 161 -10.91 5.02 -9.94
CA TYR A 161 -11.62 3.73 -9.99
C TYR A 161 -12.97 3.82 -10.72
N ARG A 162 -13.60 5.01 -10.73
CA ARG A 162 -14.87 5.29 -11.42
C ARG A 162 -14.81 5.10 -12.94
N MET A 163 -13.60 5.04 -13.53
CA MET A 163 -13.41 4.77 -14.95
C MET A 163 -13.64 3.30 -15.30
N TYR A 164 -13.67 2.39 -14.32
CA TYR A 164 -13.75 0.95 -14.54
C TYR A 164 -15.18 0.40 -14.51
N ARG A 165 -15.46 -0.52 -15.44
CA ARG A 165 -16.74 -1.22 -15.56
C ARG A 165 -16.54 -2.60 -16.19
N HIS A 166 -17.47 -3.51 -15.91
CA HIS A 166 -17.60 -4.80 -16.56
C HIS A 166 -18.86 -4.78 -17.43
N ILE A 167 -18.73 -5.13 -18.72
CA ILE A 167 -19.86 -5.26 -19.64
C ILE A 167 -20.24 -6.74 -19.67
N GLN A 168 -21.42 -7.06 -19.14
CA GLN A 168 -21.94 -8.43 -19.14
C GLN A 168 -22.36 -8.88 -20.55
N GLU A 169 -22.53 -10.19 -20.75
CA GLU A 169 -22.99 -10.79 -22.03
C GLU A 169 -24.33 -10.22 -22.54
N ASN A 170 -25.19 -9.75 -21.63
CA ASN A 170 -26.46 -9.09 -21.95
C ASN A 170 -26.33 -7.60 -22.34
N GLY A 171 -25.10 -7.05 -22.37
CA GLY A 171 -24.81 -5.64 -22.64
C GLY A 171 -24.96 -4.70 -21.43
N GLU A 172 -25.26 -5.20 -20.23
CA GLU A 172 -25.44 -4.37 -19.03
C GLU A 172 -24.09 -4.02 -18.35
N GLU A 173 -23.81 -2.72 -18.22
CA GLU A 173 -22.63 -2.19 -17.51
C GLU A 173 -22.74 -2.32 -15.98
N GLN A 174 -21.82 -3.08 -15.38
CA GLN A 174 -21.59 -3.06 -13.94
C GLN A 174 -20.39 -2.16 -13.58
N LYS A 175 -20.64 -1.08 -12.83
CA LYS A 175 -19.60 -0.19 -12.29
C LYS A 175 -19.04 -0.71 -10.97
N VAL A 176 -17.76 -0.43 -10.68
CA VAL A 176 -17.11 -0.78 -9.41
C VAL A 176 -17.89 -0.15 -8.24
N ARG A 177 -18.23 -0.96 -7.22
CA ARG A 177 -19.06 -0.50 -6.08
C ARG A 177 -18.22 -0.28 -4.82
N VAL A 178 -18.41 0.86 -4.15
CA VAL A 178 -17.78 1.18 -2.87
C VAL A 178 -18.71 0.82 -1.71
N HIS A 179 -18.19 0.12 -0.72
CA HIS A 179 -18.86 -0.26 0.53
C HIS A 179 -18.25 0.52 1.69
N TYR A 180 -18.97 1.53 2.19
CA TYR A 180 -18.53 2.32 3.34
C TYR A 180 -19.11 1.76 4.64
N CYS A 181 -18.27 1.09 5.43
CA CYS A 181 -18.66 0.36 6.64
C CYS A 181 -18.23 1.13 7.90
N THR A 182 -19.13 1.30 8.85
CA THR A 182 -18.83 1.94 10.15
C THR A 182 -19.11 1.02 11.34
N SER A 183 -19.12 -0.30 11.13
CA SER A 183 -19.25 -1.32 12.19
C SER A 183 -18.52 -2.61 11.82
N LYS A 184 -18.10 -3.38 12.83
CA LYS A 184 -17.51 -4.71 12.64
C LYS A 184 -18.44 -5.66 11.87
N HIS A 185 -19.74 -5.64 12.17
CA HIS A 185 -20.74 -6.44 11.45
C HIS A 185 -20.77 -6.13 9.94
N THR A 186 -20.84 -4.84 9.56
CA THR A 186 -20.88 -4.46 8.13
C THR A 186 -19.56 -4.75 7.42
N MET A 187 -18.43 -4.62 8.11
CA MET A 187 -17.11 -5.05 7.62
C MET A 187 -17.04 -6.56 7.38
N GLU A 188 -17.51 -7.37 8.34
CA GLU A 188 -17.53 -8.83 8.23
C GLU A 188 -18.40 -9.31 7.07
N TRP A 189 -19.64 -8.81 6.96
CA TRP A 189 -20.56 -9.17 5.86
C TRP A 189 -19.97 -8.82 4.49
N VAL A 190 -19.37 -7.62 4.35
CA VAL A 190 -18.71 -7.22 3.09
C VAL A 190 -17.52 -8.13 2.78
N CYS A 191 -16.69 -8.47 3.77
CA CYS A 191 -15.56 -9.38 3.58
C CYS A 191 -16.01 -10.78 3.16
N GLN A 192 -17.02 -11.34 3.82
CA GLN A 192 -17.59 -12.65 3.50
C GLN A 192 -18.20 -12.68 2.09
N ARG A 193 -19.03 -11.70 1.74
CA ARG A 193 -19.81 -11.70 0.49
C ARG A 193 -18.99 -11.38 -0.76
N TYR A 194 -17.89 -10.61 -0.64
CA TYR A 194 -17.19 -10.02 -1.79
C TYR A 194 -15.66 -10.10 -1.78
N PHE A 195 -15.02 -10.56 -0.69
CA PHE A 195 -13.54 -10.61 -0.61
C PHE A 195 -12.98 -11.96 -0.14
N ALA A 196 -13.82 -12.91 0.29
CA ALA A 196 -13.38 -14.19 0.84
C ALA A 196 -12.64 -15.08 -0.18
N ASP A 197 -13.02 -15.02 -1.46
CA ASP A 197 -12.46 -15.86 -2.53
C ASP A 197 -11.35 -15.19 -3.35
N GLU A 198 -11.20 -13.86 -3.20
CA GLU A 198 -10.26 -13.03 -3.96
C GLU A 198 -8.80 -13.45 -3.73
N LYS A 199 -8.06 -13.67 -4.81
CA LYS A 199 -6.64 -14.10 -4.75
C LYS A 199 -5.66 -12.94 -4.70
N VAL A 200 -6.09 -11.75 -5.12
CA VAL A 200 -5.30 -10.53 -5.07
C VAL A 200 -6.22 -9.40 -4.63
N ILE A 201 -5.79 -8.63 -3.64
CA ILE A 201 -6.50 -7.42 -3.21
C ILE A 201 -5.55 -6.23 -3.16
N GLY A 202 -6.00 -5.08 -3.64
CA GLY A 202 -5.38 -3.80 -3.31
C GLY A 202 -5.61 -3.49 -1.84
N PHE A 203 -4.60 -2.97 -1.15
CA PHE A 203 -4.67 -2.65 0.28
C PHE A 203 -3.95 -1.35 0.60
N ASP A 204 -4.61 -0.48 1.36
CA ASP A 204 -4.06 0.78 1.87
C ASP A 204 -4.69 1.12 3.24
N LEU A 205 -4.11 2.08 3.97
CA LEU A 205 -4.59 2.56 5.27
C LEU A 205 -4.57 4.09 5.36
N GLU A 206 -5.54 4.66 6.07
CA GLU A 206 -5.53 6.09 6.44
C GLU A 206 -5.67 6.31 7.96
N TRP A 207 -5.05 7.37 8.46
CA TRP A 207 -4.87 7.64 9.90
C TRP A 207 -4.74 9.13 10.20
N LEU A 208 -4.98 9.54 11.45
CA LEU A 208 -4.76 10.94 11.84
C LEU A 208 -3.27 11.31 11.78
N ILE A 209 -2.92 12.35 11.03
CA ILE A 209 -1.55 12.88 11.00
C ILE A 209 -1.13 13.34 12.41
N ARG A 210 0.03 12.85 12.87
CA ARG A 210 0.58 13.04 14.24
C ARG A 210 -0.38 12.49 15.32
N PRO A 211 -0.51 11.15 15.44
CA PRO A 211 -1.32 10.53 16.48
C PRO A 211 -0.84 10.96 17.87
N LYS A 212 -1.79 11.33 18.75
CA LYS A 212 -1.48 11.84 20.10
C LYS A 212 -1.18 10.74 21.12
N ASN A 213 -1.56 9.50 20.81
CA ASN A 213 -1.40 8.31 21.65
C ASN A 213 -1.52 7.04 20.80
N ASN A 214 -1.39 5.87 21.43
CA ASN A 214 -1.46 4.55 20.78
C ASN A 214 -2.90 4.03 20.59
N ASN A 215 -3.93 4.90 20.57
CA ASN A 215 -5.30 4.44 20.33
C ASN A 215 -5.43 3.91 18.88
N PRO A 216 -5.94 2.67 18.67
CA PRO A 216 -6.06 2.09 17.34
C PRO A 216 -6.88 2.95 16.37
N ARG A 217 -7.97 3.60 16.82
CA ARG A 217 -8.82 4.50 16.01
C ARG A 217 -8.07 5.69 15.43
N ILE A 218 -7.00 6.14 16.07
CA ILE A 218 -6.17 7.28 15.63
C ILE A 218 -5.05 6.79 14.70
N ASN A 219 -4.57 5.57 14.93
CA ASN A 219 -3.42 4.99 14.22
C ASN A 219 -3.79 4.15 13.00
N VAL A 220 -5.01 3.64 12.94
CA VAL A 220 -5.63 2.93 11.81
C VAL A 220 -7.08 3.39 11.79
N SER A 221 -7.34 4.57 11.23
CA SER A 221 -8.66 5.21 11.27
C SER A 221 -9.60 4.63 10.22
N LEU A 222 -9.06 4.37 9.02
CA LEU A 222 -9.75 3.79 7.88
C LEU A 222 -8.85 2.71 7.27
N ILE A 223 -9.43 1.55 6.98
CA ILE A 223 -8.80 0.47 6.22
C ILE A 223 -9.44 0.45 4.83
N GLN A 224 -8.64 0.32 3.78
CA GLN A 224 -9.14 0.14 2.41
C GLN A 224 -8.72 -1.20 1.84
N ILE A 225 -9.66 -1.93 1.24
CA ILE A 225 -9.38 -3.08 0.37
C ILE A 225 -10.10 -2.96 -0.97
N ALA A 226 -9.50 -3.46 -2.03
CA ALA A 226 -10.04 -3.44 -3.38
C ALA A 226 -9.92 -4.79 -4.07
N SER A 227 -11.02 -5.23 -4.68
CA SER A 227 -11.12 -6.32 -5.65
C SER A 227 -11.54 -5.74 -7.01
N PRO A 228 -11.56 -6.51 -8.12
CA PRO A 228 -11.94 -5.97 -9.43
C PRO A 228 -13.35 -5.37 -9.43
N SER A 229 -14.27 -5.93 -8.65
CA SER A 229 -15.68 -5.53 -8.66
C SER A 229 -16.12 -4.66 -7.49
N ARG A 230 -15.38 -4.66 -6.36
CA ARG A 230 -15.76 -4.00 -5.09
C ARG A 230 -14.59 -3.30 -4.39
N ILE A 231 -14.90 -2.25 -3.65
CA ILE A 231 -13.97 -1.54 -2.76
C ILE A 231 -14.58 -1.48 -1.36
N GLY A 232 -13.89 -2.03 -0.36
CA GLY A 232 -14.26 -1.95 1.06
C GLY A 232 -13.55 -0.79 1.75
N LEU A 233 -14.31 0.15 2.31
CA LEU A 233 -13.82 1.26 3.14
C LEU A 233 -14.28 1.04 4.59
N PHE A 234 -13.44 0.41 5.40
CA PHE A 234 -13.77 0.01 6.77
C PHE A 234 -13.31 1.07 7.76
N HIS A 235 -14.25 1.89 8.22
CA HIS A 235 -13.98 3.07 9.03
C HIS A 235 -13.90 2.72 10.52
N ILE A 236 -12.80 2.08 10.90
CA ILE A 236 -12.47 1.62 12.26
C ILE A 236 -12.68 2.72 13.31
N ALA A 237 -12.29 3.98 13.01
CA ALA A 237 -12.47 5.10 13.93
C ALA A 237 -13.93 5.36 14.33
N LEU A 238 -14.91 4.93 13.53
CA LEU A 238 -16.35 5.10 13.77
C LEU A 238 -17.05 3.83 14.27
N PHE A 239 -16.35 2.73 14.53
CA PHE A 239 -16.98 1.51 15.04
C PHE A 239 -17.60 1.75 16.42
N PRO A 240 -18.80 1.20 16.73
CA PRO A 240 -19.50 1.51 17.98
C PRO A 240 -18.84 0.91 19.22
N LYS A 241 -18.16 -0.24 19.06
CA LYS A 241 -17.41 -0.96 20.10
C LYS A 241 -15.93 -0.94 19.76
N ASP A 242 -15.04 -1.06 20.74
CA ASP A 242 -13.57 -1.14 20.54
C ASP A 242 -13.09 -2.54 20.07
N ASP A 243 -14.00 -3.31 19.48
CA ASP A 243 -13.73 -4.57 18.78
C ASP A 243 -13.67 -4.29 17.27
N PHE A 244 -12.45 -4.03 16.80
CA PHE A 244 -12.19 -3.49 15.47
C PHE A 244 -12.01 -4.55 14.38
N VAL A 245 -11.79 -5.81 14.75
CA VAL A 245 -11.26 -6.83 13.83
C VAL A 245 -12.36 -7.81 13.45
N ALA A 246 -12.86 -7.67 12.22
CA ALA A 246 -13.76 -8.64 11.60
C ALA A 246 -13.02 -9.97 11.32
N PRO A 247 -13.54 -11.15 11.75
CA PRO A 247 -12.87 -12.44 11.59
C PRO A 247 -12.44 -12.76 10.14
N THR A 248 -13.30 -12.54 9.16
CA THR A 248 -12.99 -12.81 7.75
C THR A 248 -11.95 -11.84 7.21
N PHE A 249 -11.97 -10.57 7.63
CA PHE A 249 -10.89 -9.63 7.29
C PHE A 249 -9.54 -10.09 7.84
N LYS A 250 -9.47 -10.51 9.11
CA LYS A 250 -8.23 -11.05 9.70
C LYS A 250 -7.75 -12.28 8.92
N LYS A 251 -8.65 -13.22 8.60
CA LYS A 251 -8.34 -14.39 7.78
C LYS A 251 -7.73 -13.99 6.42
N ILE A 252 -8.36 -13.07 5.68
CA ILE A 252 -7.88 -12.57 4.38
C ILE A 252 -6.48 -11.95 4.49
N MET A 253 -6.22 -11.16 5.54
CA MET A 253 -4.93 -10.51 5.71
C MET A 253 -3.81 -11.50 6.11
N GLU A 254 -4.11 -12.49 6.94
CA GLU A 254 -3.14 -13.46 7.49
C GLU A 254 -2.94 -14.71 6.61
N ASP A 255 -3.72 -14.88 5.55
CA ASP A 255 -3.53 -15.90 4.51
C ASP A 255 -2.41 -15.49 3.52
N GLU A 256 -1.44 -16.38 3.30
CA GLU A 256 -0.35 -16.17 2.33
C GLU A 256 -0.81 -16.40 0.88
N ASN A 257 -1.93 -17.12 0.68
CA ASN A 257 -2.50 -17.39 -0.65
C ASN A 257 -3.29 -16.20 -1.24
N VAL A 258 -3.62 -15.20 -0.42
CA VAL A 258 -4.20 -13.94 -0.87
C VAL A 258 -3.07 -12.91 -0.96
N THR A 259 -2.76 -12.44 -2.17
CA THR A 259 -1.72 -11.41 -2.34
C THR A 259 -2.28 -10.03 -2.01
N LYS A 260 -1.71 -9.34 -1.04
CA LYS A 260 -2.02 -7.94 -0.72
C LYS A 260 -1.06 -7.03 -1.47
N VAL A 261 -1.56 -6.13 -2.31
CA VAL A 261 -0.74 -5.24 -3.16
C VAL A 261 -0.91 -3.77 -2.80
N GLY A 262 0.19 -3.03 -2.82
CA GLY A 262 0.20 -1.59 -2.51
C GLY A 262 1.61 -0.98 -2.65
N VAL A 263 1.74 0.31 -2.32
CA VAL A 263 3.02 1.05 -2.37
C VAL A 263 3.37 1.59 -0.99
N SER A 264 4.54 1.20 -0.47
CA SER A 264 4.95 1.36 0.93
C SER A 264 4.21 0.42 1.89
N ILE A 265 3.52 -0.58 1.36
CA ILE A 265 2.55 -1.47 2.03
C ILE A 265 3.11 -2.18 3.30
N LYS A 266 4.43 -2.35 3.38
CA LYS A 266 5.09 -2.88 4.59
C LYS A 266 4.90 -1.97 5.81
N GLY A 267 4.82 -0.65 5.61
CA GLY A 267 4.53 0.32 6.66
C GLY A 267 3.11 0.12 7.19
N ASP A 268 2.15 -0.07 6.29
CA ASP A 268 0.74 -0.22 6.61
C ASP A 268 0.46 -1.55 7.31
N CYS A 269 1.05 -2.65 6.82
CA CYS A 269 1.01 -3.95 7.50
C CYS A 269 1.69 -3.92 8.88
N THR A 270 2.82 -3.20 9.02
CA THR A 270 3.47 -2.97 10.32
C THR A 270 2.53 -2.23 11.28
N ARG A 271 1.78 -1.25 10.77
CA ARG A 271 0.83 -0.45 11.53
C ARG A 271 -0.41 -1.25 11.94
N LEU A 272 -0.92 -2.07 11.03
CA LEU A 272 -2.02 -3.01 11.27
C LEU A 272 -1.66 -4.01 12.39
N ARG A 273 -0.48 -4.63 12.31
CA ARG A 273 0.03 -5.51 13.38
C ARG A 273 0.13 -4.79 14.72
N ASN A 274 0.79 -3.63 14.74
CA ASN A 274 1.08 -2.91 15.99
C ASN A 274 -0.16 -2.33 16.69
N ASN A 275 -1.28 -2.10 15.98
CA ASN A 275 -2.48 -1.46 16.53
C ASN A 275 -3.71 -2.38 16.59
N LEU A 276 -3.79 -3.41 15.73
CA LEU A 276 -4.94 -4.32 15.62
C LEU A 276 -4.56 -5.81 15.77
N GLY A 277 -3.29 -6.16 15.94
CA GLY A 277 -2.87 -7.55 16.15
C GLY A 277 -3.12 -8.47 14.93
N ILE A 278 -2.96 -7.94 13.72
CA ILE A 278 -3.10 -8.66 12.46
C ILE A 278 -1.72 -8.84 11.81
N GLU A 279 -1.32 -10.08 11.56
CA GLU A 279 -0.03 -10.42 10.95
C GLU A 279 -0.17 -10.65 9.44
N SER A 280 -0.20 -9.56 8.67
CA SER A 280 -0.34 -9.64 7.21
C SER A 280 0.74 -10.52 6.55
N LYS A 281 0.31 -11.49 5.73
CA LYS A 281 1.16 -12.34 4.87
C LYS A 281 0.78 -12.15 3.40
N GLY A 282 1.59 -12.65 2.47
CA GLY A 282 1.33 -12.46 1.04
C GLY A 282 1.50 -11.02 0.59
N VAL A 283 2.38 -10.23 1.24
CA VAL A 283 2.45 -8.79 1.04
C VAL A 283 3.42 -8.44 -0.11
N LEU A 284 2.88 -7.98 -1.24
CA LEU A 284 3.65 -7.64 -2.44
C LEU A 284 3.74 -6.12 -2.61
N GLU A 285 4.98 -5.62 -2.60
CA GLU A 285 5.28 -4.20 -2.84
C GLU A 285 5.35 -3.92 -4.34
N LEU A 286 4.44 -3.07 -4.82
CA LEU A 286 4.34 -2.71 -6.24
C LEU A 286 5.61 -2.03 -6.76
N SER A 287 6.32 -1.24 -5.95
CA SER A 287 7.60 -0.63 -6.36
C SER A 287 8.64 -1.67 -6.79
N HIS A 288 8.61 -2.89 -6.23
CA HIS A 288 9.53 -3.97 -6.64
C HIS A 288 9.14 -4.53 -8.00
N LEU A 289 7.84 -4.80 -8.22
CA LEU A 289 7.33 -5.35 -9.48
C LEU A 289 7.45 -4.33 -10.62
N PHE A 290 7.08 -3.08 -10.37
CA PHE A 290 7.23 -1.95 -11.30
C PHE A 290 8.69 -1.82 -11.78
N LYS A 291 9.65 -1.83 -10.86
CA LYS A 291 11.07 -1.75 -11.20
C LYS A 291 11.58 -2.97 -11.94
N LEU A 292 11.15 -4.17 -11.53
CA LEU A 292 11.50 -5.40 -12.23
C LEU A 292 11.07 -5.32 -13.69
N VAL A 293 9.80 -5.02 -13.95
CA VAL A 293 9.25 -4.93 -15.31
C VAL A 293 9.92 -3.82 -16.10
N LYS A 294 9.98 -2.59 -15.55
CA LYS A 294 10.54 -1.42 -16.22
C LYS A 294 11.98 -1.61 -16.65
N TYR A 295 12.83 -2.08 -15.73
CA TYR A 295 14.27 -2.13 -15.99
C TYR A 295 14.74 -3.45 -16.60
N SER A 296 13.94 -4.53 -16.54
CA SER A 296 14.17 -5.69 -17.41
C SER A 296 13.93 -5.31 -18.88
N LYS A 297 12.91 -4.49 -19.17
CA LYS A 297 12.65 -3.98 -20.54
C LYS A 297 13.76 -3.06 -21.06
N SER A 298 14.34 -2.20 -20.23
CA SER A 298 15.42 -1.28 -20.64
C SER A 298 16.84 -1.83 -20.49
N GLY A 299 17.00 -3.04 -19.93
CA GLY A 299 18.32 -3.63 -19.61
C GLY A 299 19.05 -2.97 -18.44
N GLU A 300 18.44 -2.00 -17.75
CA GLU A 300 19.05 -1.26 -16.64
C GLU A 300 19.01 -2.05 -15.31
N LEU A 301 19.54 -3.27 -15.30
CA LEU A 301 19.40 -4.23 -14.19
C LEU A 301 19.86 -3.68 -12.82
N ASN A 302 20.86 -2.78 -12.81
CA ASN A 302 21.33 -2.08 -11.61
C ASN A 302 20.27 -1.18 -10.94
N ARG A 303 19.19 -0.82 -11.64
CA ARG A 303 18.05 -0.06 -11.11
C ARG A 303 16.94 -0.95 -10.52
N ILE A 304 17.01 -2.27 -10.71
CA ILE A 304 16.15 -3.26 -10.05
C ILE A 304 16.57 -3.40 -8.59
N ASN A 305 15.96 -2.59 -7.73
CA ASN A 305 16.29 -2.53 -6.31
C ASN A 305 15.07 -2.10 -5.47
N LYS A 306 15.16 -2.30 -4.15
CA LYS A 306 14.07 -2.05 -3.19
C LYS A 306 13.83 -0.56 -2.86
N VAL A 307 14.34 0.38 -3.65
CA VAL A 307 14.03 1.81 -3.44
C VAL A 307 12.64 2.10 -3.98
N MET A 308 11.79 2.66 -3.14
CA MET A 308 10.39 2.96 -3.41
C MET A 308 10.18 3.88 -4.62
N VAL A 309 9.05 3.72 -5.31
CA VAL A 309 8.55 4.67 -6.32
C VAL A 309 7.17 5.12 -5.87
N ASN A 310 6.88 6.42 -5.83
CA ASN A 310 5.59 6.90 -5.33
C ASN A 310 4.42 6.42 -6.21
N LEU A 311 3.27 6.11 -5.60
CA LEU A 311 2.12 5.49 -6.25
C LEU A 311 1.70 6.23 -7.52
N ALA A 312 1.48 7.55 -7.41
CA ALA A 312 1.07 8.40 -8.54
C ALA A 312 2.04 8.40 -9.74
N ALA A 313 3.35 8.23 -9.51
CA ALA A 313 4.32 8.11 -10.60
C ALA A 313 4.21 6.74 -11.29
N GLN A 314 3.94 5.67 -10.54
CA GLN A 314 3.64 4.36 -11.12
C GLN A 314 2.29 4.42 -11.89
N THR A 315 1.26 5.05 -11.33
CA THR A 315 -0.04 5.27 -12.00
C THR A 315 0.11 6.01 -13.32
N GLN A 316 0.82 7.15 -13.33
CA GLN A 316 0.98 7.96 -14.53
C GLN A 316 1.77 7.22 -15.62
N GLU A 317 2.80 6.47 -15.25
CA GLU A 317 3.64 5.74 -16.21
C GLU A 317 2.98 4.46 -16.74
N VAL A 318 2.23 3.72 -15.91
CA VAL A 318 1.66 2.41 -16.26
C VAL A 318 0.23 2.52 -16.78
N LEU A 319 -0.58 3.45 -16.26
CA LEU A 319 -1.99 3.64 -16.62
C LEU A 319 -2.25 4.89 -17.47
N GLY A 320 -1.22 5.67 -17.79
CA GLY A 320 -1.28 6.83 -18.70
C GLY A 320 -1.97 8.08 -18.14
N LEU A 321 -2.47 8.05 -16.89
CA LEU A 321 -3.19 9.15 -16.25
C LEU A 321 -2.61 9.49 -14.87
N PRO A 322 -2.53 10.77 -14.48
CA PRO A 322 -2.04 11.16 -13.16
C PRO A 322 -3.02 10.74 -12.06
N LEU A 323 -2.50 10.28 -10.91
CA LEU A 323 -3.32 10.06 -9.71
C LEU A 323 -3.48 11.38 -8.93
N PHE A 324 -4.70 11.68 -8.46
CA PHE A 324 -4.96 12.87 -7.65
C PHE A 324 -4.33 12.76 -6.26
N LYS A 325 -3.25 13.51 -6.02
CA LYS A 325 -2.51 13.47 -4.75
C LYS A 325 -3.20 14.15 -3.57
N GLY A 326 -4.09 15.11 -3.85
CA GLY A 326 -4.98 15.77 -2.89
C GLY A 326 -4.38 16.02 -1.51
N ASP A 327 -3.33 16.85 -1.39
CA ASP A 327 -2.62 17.06 -0.11
C ASP A 327 -3.56 17.47 1.04
N ASP A 328 -4.59 18.28 0.76
CA ASP A 328 -5.65 18.66 1.72
C ASP A 328 -6.55 17.49 2.15
N VAL A 329 -6.75 16.49 1.27
CA VAL A 329 -7.58 15.30 1.53
C VAL A 329 -6.78 14.29 2.35
N ARG A 330 -5.54 14.00 1.92
CA ARG A 330 -4.60 13.10 2.60
C ARG A 330 -4.27 13.58 4.02
N SER A 331 -4.20 14.90 4.23
CA SER A 331 -3.99 15.52 5.55
C SER A 331 -5.27 15.78 6.37
N GLY A 332 -6.42 15.34 5.87
CA GLY A 332 -7.72 15.50 6.52
C GLY A 332 -7.85 14.74 7.85
N ASN A 333 -8.90 15.05 8.60
CA ASN A 333 -9.21 14.32 9.83
C ASN A 333 -9.95 13.01 9.52
N TRP A 334 -9.17 11.94 9.37
CA TRP A 334 -9.65 10.58 9.11
C TRP A 334 -10.44 9.93 10.27
N MET A 335 -10.61 10.59 11.42
CA MET A 335 -11.49 10.10 12.50
C MET A 335 -12.95 10.55 12.35
N LEU A 336 -13.24 11.47 11.43
CA LEU A 336 -14.59 12.00 11.18
C LEU A 336 -15.21 11.31 9.97
N ARG A 337 -16.56 11.25 9.91
CA ARG A 337 -17.28 10.71 8.74
C ARG A 337 -16.73 11.31 7.44
N LEU A 338 -16.32 10.43 6.53
CA LEU A 338 -15.64 10.82 5.29
C LEU A 338 -16.49 11.75 4.44
N SER A 339 -15.86 12.81 3.94
CA SER A 339 -16.38 13.61 2.84
C SER A 339 -16.36 12.83 1.52
N GLU A 340 -17.13 13.27 0.52
CA GLU A 340 -17.08 12.70 -0.84
C GLU A 340 -15.65 12.64 -1.40
N ARG A 341 -14.86 13.69 -1.19
CA ARG A 341 -13.46 13.75 -1.63
C ARG A 341 -12.60 12.68 -0.96
N GLN A 342 -12.77 12.45 0.34
CA GLN A 342 -12.07 11.39 1.07
C GLN A 342 -12.51 9.99 0.61
N VAL A 343 -13.81 9.77 0.34
CA VAL A 343 -14.30 8.50 -0.22
C VAL A 343 -13.70 8.25 -1.60
N ALA A 344 -13.72 9.25 -2.50
CA ALA A 344 -13.16 9.12 -3.84
C ALA A 344 -11.64 8.89 -3.83
N TYR A 345 -10.91 9.60 -2.96
CA TYR A 345 -9.47 9.44 -2.74
C TYR A 345 -9.13 8.04 -2.22
N SER A 346 -9.67 7.66 -1.05
CA SER A 346 -9.33 6.39 -0.39
C SER A 346 -9.77 5.16 -1.18
N ALA A 347 -10.87 5.24 -1.94
CA ALA A 347 -11.24 4.18 -2.87
C ALA A 347 -10.28 4.08 -4.07
N SER A 348 -9.77 5.21 -4.57
CA SER A 348 -8.81 5.22 -5.68
C SER A 348 -7.43 4.68 -5.24
N ASP A 349 -6.92 5.05 -4.07
CA ASP A 349 -5.58 4.63 -3.59
C ASP A 349 -5.49 3.10 -3.40
N ALA A 350 -6.54 2.44 -2.91
CA ALA A 350 -6.57 0.97 -2.86
C ALA A 350 -6.79 0.32 -4.24
N TYR A 351 -7.73 0.82 -5.06
CA TYR A 351 -8.07 0.21 -6.35
C TYR A 351 -6.95 0.38 -7.39
N VAL A 352 -6.21 1.49 -7.36
CA VAL A 352 -5.06 1.71 -8.26
C VAL A 352 -3.93 0.72 -7.99
N GLY A 353 -3.74 0.31 -6.73
CA GLY A 353 -2.78 -0.71 -6.36
C GLY A 353 -3.09 -2.07 -7.02
N LEU A 354 -4.36 -2.48 -6.99
CA LEU A 354 -4.82 -3.69 -7.68
C LEU A 354 -4.60 -3.59 -9.20
N GLN A 355 -5.03 -2.50 -9.81
CA GLN A 355 -4.91 -2.31 -11.26
C GLN A 355 -3.45 -2.28 -11.73
N LEU A 356 -2.56 -1.61 -10.98
CA LEU A 356 -1.12 -1.63 -11.23
C LEU A 356 -0.55 -3.05 -11.15
N TYR A 357 -0.96 -3.87 -10.18
CA TYR A 357 -0.52 -5.27 -10.12
C TYR A 357 -0.88 -6.04 -11.38
N HIS A 358 -2.13 -5.97 -11.84
CA HIS A 358 -2.59 -6.75 -13.00
C HIS A 358 -1.88 -6.33 -14.30
N VAL A 359 -1.74 -5.03 -14.56
CA VAL A 359 -0.98 -4.55 -15.73
C VAL A 359 0.48 -4.97 -15.63
N LEU A 360 1.15 -4.74 -14.50
CA LEU A 360 2.57 -5.07 -14.34
C LEU A 360 2.84 -6.58 -14.39
N GLU A 361 1.96 -7.41 -13.86
CA GLU A 361 2.10 -8.87 -13.90
C GLU A 361 1.92 -9.39 -15.34
N GLN A 362 0.98 -8.86 -16.12
CA GLN A 362 0.89 -9.14 -17.55
C GLN A 362 2.15 -8.70 -18.30
N GLU A 363 2.65 -7.49 -18.03
CA GLU A 363 3.87 -6.99 -18.65
C GLU A 363 5.12 -7.77 -18.23
N ARG A 364 5.15 -8.36 -17.02
CA ARG A 364 6.19 -9.31 -16.58
C ARG A 364 6.15 -10.61 -17.37
N LEU A 365 4.95 -11.17 -17.58
CA LEU A 365 4.74 -12.42 -18.33
C LEU A 365 5.06 -12.30 -19.83
N LYS A 366 5.10 -11.08 -20.38
CA LYS A 366 5.53 -10.80 -21.76
C LYS A 366 7.06 -10.75 -21.94
N LEU A 367 7.83 -10.73 -20.86
CA LEU A 367 9.30 -10.66 -20.93
C LEU A 367 9.91 -12.02 -21.23
N GLN A 368 11.01 -12.03 -21.99
CA GLN A 368 11.77 -13.22 -22.32
C GLN A 368 13.27 -13.01 -22.00
N PRO A 369 13.89 -13.86 -21.15
CA PRO A 369 13.23 -14.85 -20.30
C PRO A 369 12.32 -14.16 -19.26
N THR A 370 11.21 -14.81 -18.89
CA THR A 370 10.26 -14.23 -17.92
C THR A 370 10.89 -14.17 -16.53
N PRO A 371 11.18 -12.98 -15.95
CA PRO A 371 11.83 -12.90 -14.66
C PRO A 371 10.86 -13.31 -13.55
N PRO A 372 11.33 -13.99 -12.49
CA PRO A 372 10.47 -14.42 -11.38
C PRO A 372 9.79 -13.22 -10.71
N ARG A 373 8.54 -13.39 -10.27
CA ARG A 373 7.82 -12.36 -9.53
C ARG A 373 8.60 -11.99 -8.24
N PRO A 374 8.66 -10.71 -7.82
CA PRO A 374 9.31 -10.36 -6.56
C PRO A 374 8.66 -11.08 -5.37
N GLU A 375 9.50 -11.59 -4.49
CA GLU A 375 9.10 -12.26 -3.24
C GLU A 375 8.34 -11.30 -2.30
N PHE A 376 7.44 -11.85 -1.48
CA PHE A 376 6.70 -11.06 -0.49
C PHE A 376 7.63 -10.37 0.52
N VAL A 377 7.30 -9.14 0.92
CA VAL A 377 8.22 -8.23 1.62
C VAL A 377 8.55 -8.62 3.07
N GLU A 378 7.73 -9.47 3.67
CA GLU A 378 7.94 -10.11 4.97
C GLU A 378 9.03 -11.19 4.91
N LYS A 379 9.24 -11.84 3.74
CA LYS A 379 10.35 -12.80 3.53
C LYS A 379 11.71 -12.09 3.45
N ASN A 380 11.72 -10.77 3.24
CA ASN A 380 12.91 -9.90 3.13
C ASN A 380 13.94 -10.27 2.03
N LEU A 381 13.67 -11.28 1.19
CA LEU A 381 14.55 -11.77 0.11
C LEU A 381 14.88 -10.68 -0.94
N PRO A 382 16.04 -10.75 -1.62
CA PRO A 382 16.38 -9.84 -2.72
C PRO A 382 15.39 -9.98 -3.89
N ILE A 383 15.28 -8.94 -4.72
CA ILE A 383 14.54 -9.04 -5.98
C ILE A 383 15.39 -9.88 -6.93
N LYS A 384 14.89 -11.07 -7.29
CA LYS A 384 15.49 -11.94 -8.30
C LYS A 384 15.14 -11.40 -9.68
N PHE A 385 16.11 -11.39 -10.59
CA PHE A 385 15.94 -11.11 -12.02
C PHE A 385 16.96 -11.96 -12.76
N LEU A 386 16.62 -12.40 -13.97
CA LEU A 386 17.52 -13.19 -14.81
C LEU A 386 18.42 -12.23 -15.59
N THR A 387 19.71 -12.54 -15.66
CA THR A 387 20.64 -11.92 -16.60
C THR A 387 20.67 -12.73 -17.90
N ALA A 388 21.16 -12.15 -18.99
CA ALA A 388 21.33 -12.89 -20.25
C ALA A 388 22.36 -14.03 -20.12
N ASP A 389 23.25 -13.95 -19.13
CA ASP A 389 24.27 -14.97 -18.83
C ASP A 389 23.70 -16.16 -18.03
N ASP A 390 22.48 -16.05 -17.48
CA ASP A 390 21.79 -17.14 -16.75
C ASP A 390 21.00 -18.08 -17.70
N VAL A 391 21.04 -17.84 -19.02
CA VAL A 391 20.35 -18.65 -20.03
C VAL A 391 21.36 -19.54 -20.75
N ASP A 392 21.60 -20.72 -20.20
CA ASP A 392 22.45 -21.74 -20.81
C ASP A 392 21.71 -22.33 -22.04
N GLU A 393 22.19 -22.06 -23.27
CA GLU A 393 21.64 -22.59 -24.54
C GLU A 393 21.98 -24.08 -24.72
N SER A 394 21.65 -24.91 -23.73
CA SER A 394 21.98 -26.34 -23.71
C SER A 394 20.84 -27.27 -23.27
N ASP A 395 19.58 -26.88 -23.50
CA ASP A 395 18.48 -27.86 -23.54
C ASP A 395 17.49 -27.62 -24.70
N ALA A 396 17.94 -28.02 -25.89
CA ALA A 396 17.10 -28.21 -27.06
C ALA A 396 17.34 -29.60 -27.65
N THR A 397 16.87 -30.66 -26.97
CA THR A 397 16.33 -31.88 -27.61
C THR A 397 15.86 -32.92 -26.57
N SER A 398 14.54 -33.08 -26.41
CA SER A 398 13.84 -34.39 -26.30
C SER A 398 12.32 -34.18 -26.18
N GLU A 399 11.60 -34.35 -27.29
CA GLU A 399 10.14 -34.55 -27.27
C GLU A 399 9.80 -36.04 -27.02
N SER A 400 8.55 -36.28 -26.62
CA SER A 400 7.88 -37.59 -26.44
C SER A 400 8.39 -38.48 -25.29
N GLY A 401 7.53 -39.26 -24.61
CA GLY A 401 6.08 -39.38 -24.74
C GLY A 401 5.52 -40.52 -23.87
N ASP A 402 4.19 -40.57 -23.81
CA ASP A 402 3.32 -41.64 -23.32
C ASP A 402 3.18 -41.95 -21.81
N SER A 403 1.96 -42.43 -21.52
CA SER A 403 1.39 -42.78 -20.22
C SER A 403 1.43 -44.30 -20.00
N GLU A 404 1.38 -44.75 -18.74
CA GLU A 404 0.43 -45.73 -18.16
C GLU A 404 1.00 -46.25 -16.80
N VAL A 405 0.35 -46.00 -15.66
CA VAL A 405 -0.68 -46.79 -14.93
C VAL A 405 -0.34 -48.29 -14.66
N ILE A 406 -0.62 -48.73 -13.41
CA ILE A 406 -0.95 -50.10 -12.91
C ILE A 406 0.10 -50.83 -12.02
N SER A 407 -0.19 -50.75 -10.71
CA SER A 407 -0.27 -51.78 -9.64
C SER A 407 0.77 -52.90 -9.40
N ASP A 408 1.07 -53.05 -8.10
CA ASP A 408 1.06 -54.27 -7.27
C ASP A 408 1.87 -55.52 -7.65
N CYS A 409 2.76 -55.91 -6.74
CA CYS A 409 2.73 -57.25 -6.13
C CYS A 409 3.47 -57.29 -4.77
N GLU A 410 2.76 -57.77 -3.73
CA GLU A 410 3.32 -58.14 -2.42
C GLU A 410 3.77 -59.61 -2.41
N ALA A 411 4.77 -59.93 -1.56
CA ALA A 411 4.99 -61.21 -0.84
C ALA A 411 6.44 -61.22 -0.30
N GLU A 412 6.71 -61.07 0.99
CA GLU A 412 6.47 -61.98 2.14
C GLU A 412 7.67 -62.90 2.45
N LEU A 413 8.16 -62.80 3.70
CA LEU A 413 9.00 -63.77 4.45
C LEU A 413 10.44 -64.00 3.92
N ASP A 414 11.49 -63.81 4.73
CA ASP A 414 11.77 -64.61 5.93
C ASP A 414 12.58 -63.82 6.99
N GLY A 415 12.65 -64.30 8.23
CA GLY A 415 13.43 -63.62 9.28
C GLY A 415 13.78 -64.50 10.48
N SER A 416 14.97 -64.27 11.04
CA SER A 416 15.35 -64.68 12.41
C SER A 416 16.70 -64.08 12.83
N ASN A 417 16.74 -63.49 14.05
CA ASN A 417 17.84 -63.51 15.06
C ASN A 417 19.27 -63.09 14.66
N ASP A 418 20.09 -62.34 15.43
CA ASP A 418 20.01 -61.61 16.72
C ASP A 418 21.10 -60.47 16.64
N GLU A 419 21.43 -59.59 17.60
CA GLU A 419 21.22 -59.49 19.06
C GLU A 419 21.17 -57.99 19.51
N LEU A 420 20.98 -57.74 20.80
CA LEU A 420 21.20 -56.46 21.52
C LEU A 420 22.41 -56.62 22.51
N PRO A 421 22.89 -55.62 23.31
CA PRO A 421 22.38 -54.28 23.62
C PRO A 421 23.43 -53.12 23.67
N GLN A 422 22.98 -51.90 23.98
CA GLN A 422 23.77 -50.81 24.63
C GLN A 422 23.75 -50.97 26.18
N PRO A 423 24.38 -50.15 27.07
CA PRO A 423 25.12 -48.87 26.94
C PRO A 423 26.54 -49.00 27.62
N PRO A 424 27.20 -48.05 28.35
CA PRO A 424 26.92 -46.63 28.64
C PRO A 424 28.11 -45.62 28.68
N THR A 425 27.75 -44.33 28.80
CA THR A 425 28.42 -43.15 29.41
C THR A 425 29.94 -42.86 29.29
N ALA A 426 30.23 -41.56 29.10
CA ALA A 426 31.41 -40.79 29.55
C ALA A 426 32.54 -40.47 28.54
N SER A 427 32.54 -39.20 28.13
CA SER A 427 33.69 -38.29 27.97
C SER A 427 35.06 -38.87 27.59
N ARG A 428 35.51 -38.58 26.36
CA ARG A 428 36.93 -38.24 26.16
C ARG A 428 37.14 -37.24 25.02
N THR A 429 38.05 -36.31 25.29
CA THR A 429 38.58 -35.29 24.40
C THR A 429 39.14 -35.88 23.10
N ILE A 430 38.89 -35.23 21.97
CA ILE A 430 39.75 -35.33 20.78
C ILE A 430 40.09 -33.91 20.36
N GLU A 431 41.37 -33.56 20.45
CA GLU A 431 41.92 -32.40 19.76
C GLU A 431 41.89 -32.69 18.26
N VAL A 432 41.18 -31.87 17.50
CA VAL A 432 41.31 -31.81 16.04
C VAL A 432 41.54 -30.36 15.68
N GLU A 433 42.75 -30.02 15.25
CA GLU A 433 42.95 -28.83 14.44
C GLU A 433 42.30 -29.06 13.06
N PRO A 434 41.50 -28.11 12.56
CA PRO A 434 41.26 -27.96 11.14
C PRO A 434 42.04 -26.73 10.67
N SER A 435 43.04 -26.96 9.82
CA SER A 435 43.81 -25.91 9.15
C SER A 435 42.90 -24.91 8.42
N GLU A 436 42.74 -23.70 8.95
CA GLU A 436 42.05 -22.61 8.24
C GLU A 436 42.88 -22.17 7.02
N LYS A 437 42.44 -22.58 5.82
CA LYS A 437 42.82 -21.86 4.60
C LYS A 437 42.15 -20.49 4.66
N LYS A 438 42.86 -19.48 5.17
CA LYS A 438 42.47 -18.07 5.02
C LYS A 438 42.19 -17.77 3.56
N VAL A 439 40.95 -17.45 3.24
CA VAL A 439 40.63 -16.68 2.04
C VAL A 439 41.19 -15.28 2.30
N GLU A 440 42.26 -14.91 1.60
CA GLU A 440 42.79 -13.56 1.68
C GLU A 440 41.81 -12.59 1.01
N ASP A 441 41.10 -11.84 1.84
CA ASP A 441 40.18 -10.79 1.41
C ASP A 441 40.97 -9.67 0.74
N THR A 442 40.78 -9.51 -0.57
CA THR A 442 41.54 -8.57 -1.42
C THR A 442 41.11 -7.10 -1.27
N ARG A 443 40.23 -6.79 -0.31
CA ARG A 443 39.76 -5.43 0.00
C ARG A 443 40.79 -4.68 0.85
N ASP A 444 40.69 -3.34 0.91
CA ASP A 444 41.63 -2.52 1.67
C ASP A 444 41.67 -2.97 3.16
N PRO A 445 42.86 -3.23 3.74
CA PRO A 445 42.99 -3.75 5.11
C PRO A 445 42.34 -2.84 6.17
N ARG A 446 42.18 -1.54 5.91
CA ARG A 446 41.50 -0.59 6.80
C ARG A 446 39.98 -0.83 6.84
N ILE A 447 39.38 -1.25 5.72
CA ILE A 447 37.96 -1.65 5.67
C ILE A 447 37.77 -2.93 6.48
N ILE A 448 38.63 -3.93 6.29
CA ILE A 448 38.56 -5.22 6.98
C ILE A 448 38.70 -5.01 8.51
N ALA A 449 39.63 -4.15 8.94
CA ALA A 449 39.77 -3.77 10.34
C ALA A 449 38.49 -3.08 10.90
N ALA A 450 37.88 -2.16 10.14
CA ALA A 450 36.65 -1.48 10.55
C ALA A 450 35.42 -2.41 10.57
N GLU A 451 35.34 -3.41 9.67
CA GLU A 451 34.28 -4.44 9.67
C GLU A 451 34.41 -5.37 10.88
N SER A 452 35.65 -5.78 11.20
CA SER A 452 35.95 -6.56 12.41
C SER A 452 35.54 -5.81 13.68
N GLN A 453 35.93 -4.54 13.83
CA GLN A 453 35.54 -3.72 14.98
C GLN A 453 34.02 -3.48 15.06
N THR A 454 33.36 -3.24 13.93
CA THR A 454 31.89 -3.13 13.87
C THR A 454 31.21 -4.40 14.38
N THR A 455 31.75 -5.57 14.02
CA THR A 455 31.25 -6.87 14.46
C THR A 455 31.49 -7.10 15.95
N GLN A 456 32.68 -6.76 16.46
CA GLN A 456 32.99 -6.83 17.89
C GLN A 456 32.11 -5.88 18.72
N TYR A 457 31.85 -4.66 18.24
CA TYR A 457 30.96 -3.70 18.91
C TYR A 457 29.51 -4.22 18.93
N ARG A 458 29.02 -4.73 17.79
CA ARG A 458 27.70 -5.39 17.70
C ARG A 458 27.54 -6.56 18.67
N ASN A 459 28.58 -7.38 18.85
CA ASN A 459 28.52 -8.52 19.76
C ASN A 459 28.60 -8.12 21.25
N LYS A 460 29.06 -6.90 21.56
CA LYS A 460 29.11 -6.35 22.92
C LYS A 460 27.85 -5.57 23.31
N VAL A 461 27.09 -5.04 22.34
CA VAL A 461 25.95 -4.15 22.59
C VAL A 461 24.63 -4.85 22.22
N HIS A 462 23.76 -5.05 23.22
CA HIS A 462 22.47 -5.74 23.04
C HIS A 462 21.48 -5.02 22.09
N VAL A 463 21.61 -3.70 21.89
CA VAL A 463 20.74 -2.92 20.98
C VAL A 463 21.57 -1.87 20.25
N LEU A 464 21.76 -2.06 18.93
CA LEU A 464 22.33 -1.03 18.06
C LEU A 464 21.27 0.03 17.70
N ARG A 465 21.63 1.30 17.83
CA ARG A 465 20.83 2.46 17.42
C ARG A 465 21.31 3.05 16.09
N ALA A 466 22.59 2.94 15.77
CA ALA A 466 23.16 3.32 14.48
C ALA A 466 23.23 2.15 13.49
N SER A 467 23.26 2.46 12.18
CA SER A 467 23.41 1.43 11.14
C SER A 467 24.82 0.82 11.15
N THR A 468 24.95 -0.45 10.75
CA THR A 468 26.25 -1.12 10.62
C THR A 468 27.17 -0.44 9.61
N THR A 469 26.62 0.12 8.52
CA THR A 469 27.37 0.91 7.54
C THR A 469 27.89 2.20 8.16
N SER A 470 27.09 2.87 9.00
CA SER A 470 27.48 4.07 9.73
C SER A 470 28.60 3.76 10.73
N LEU A 471 28.44 2.70 11.53
CA LEU A 471 29.46 2.20 12.48
C LEU A 471 30.79 1.89 11.78
N ARG A 472 30.77 1.14 10.67
CA ARG A 472 31.97 0.86 9.86
C ARG A 472 32.63 2.15 9.38
N THR A 473 31.84 3.13 8.94
CA THR A 473 32.33 4.44 8.46
C THR A 473 32.96 5.24 9.60
N TYR A 474 32.35 5.24 10.79
CA TYR A 474 32.89 5.87 12.00
C TYR A 474 34.21 5.21 12.43
N PHE A 475 34.31 3.87 12.52
CA PHE A 475 35.56 3.20 12.90
C PHE A 475 36.68 3.40 11.86
N LEU A 476 36.32 3.46 10.57
CA LEU A 476 37.26 3.78 9.50
C LEU A 476 37.79 5.22 9.61
N TRP A 477 36.95 6.20 9.95
CA TRP A 477 37.36 7.57 10.22
C TRP A 477 38.19 7.66 11.52
N HIS A 478 37.61 7.28 12.66
CA HIS A 478 38.18 7.43 14.00
C HIS A 478 39.59 6.85 14.12
N ASN A 479 39.83 5.66 13.57
CA ASN A 479 41.12 4.96 13.72
C ASN A 479 42.18 5.35 12.67
N ASN A 480 41.84 6.19 11.68
CA ASN A 480 42.76 6.59 10.62
C ASN A 480 42.77 8.11 10.50
N GLU A 481 43.68 8.76 11.24
CA GLU A 481 43.81 10.23 11.30
C GLU A 481 44.14 10.88 9.94
N GLY A 482 44.71 10.12 8.99
CA GLY A 482 44.99 10.57 7.62
C GLY A 482 43.87 10.36 6.60
N LEU A 483 42.65 9.96 7.00
CA LEU A 483 41.53 9.74 6.07
C LEU A 483 40.43 10.80 6.22
N THR A 484 40.32 11.70 5.23
CA THR A 484 39.22 12.68 5.13
C THR A 484 37.91 12.01 4.68
N PRO A 485 36.73 12.64 4.91
CA PRO A 485 35.45 12.10 4.45
C PRO A 485 35.35 11.87 2.93
N GLU A 486 36.02 12.65 2.08
CA GLU A 486 36.12 12.40 0.63
C GLU A 486 36.88 11.11 0.33
N SER A 487 38.01 10.92 1.01
CA SER A 487 38.88 9.76 0.86
C SER A 487 38.13 8.49 1.27
N ILE A 488 37.38 8.56 2.36
CA ILE A 488 36.48 7.50 2.83
C ILE A 488 35.33 7.26 1.84
N ALA A 489 34.75 8.32 1.25
CA ALA A 489 33.67 8.20 0.27
C ALA A 489 34.10 7.45 -1.00
N ALA A 490 35.37 7.59 -1.41
CA ALA A 490 35.97 6.82 -2.50
C ALA A 490 36.36 5.39 -2.08
N LEU A 491 36.89 5.21 -0.87
CA LEU A 491 37.30 3.90 -0.36
C LEU A 491 36.11 2.93 -0.18
N LEU A 492 34.94 3.45 0.22
CA LEU A 492 33.78 2.63 0.55
C LEU A 492 33.00 2.09 -0.66
N ARG A 493 33.10 2.70 -1.86
CA ARG A 493 32.31 2.31 -3.04
C ARG A 493 32.83 2.93 -4.34
N THR A 494 32.69 2.21 -5.45
CA THR A 494 32.78 2.74 -6.81
C THR A 494 31.39 2.71 -7.48
N PRO A 495 30.85 3.81 -8.04
CA PRO A 495 31.36 5.19 -7.93
C PRO A 495 31.31 5.70 -6.47
N PRO A 496 32.10 6.74 -6.12
CA PRO A 496 32.19 7.26 -4.75
C PRO A 496 30.84 7.66 -4.16
N LEU A 497 30.77 7.69 -2.83
CA LEU A 497 29.66 8.32 -2.11
C LEU A 497 29.79 9.86 -2.17
N LYS A 498 28.73 10.58 -1.81
CA LYS A 498 28.83 12.03 -1.58
C LYS A 498 29.46 12.28 -0.21
N THR A 499 30.37 13.24 -0.09
CA THR A 499 31.02 13.62 1.19
C THR A 499 30.01 13.82 2.31
N ASN A 500 28.92 14.56 2.04
CA ASN A 500 27.86 14.82 3.03
C ASN A 500 27.17 13.55 3.55
N THR A 501 27.18 12.45 2.79
CA THR A 501 26.66 11.15 3.22
C THR A 501 27.60 10.49 4.23
N VAL A 502 28.92 10.54 3.98
CA VAL A 502 29.95 10.05 4.92
C VAL A 502 29.94 10.88 6.21
N VAL A 503 29.88 12.20 6.09
CA VAL A 503 29.72 13.13 7.22
C VAL A 503 28.48 12.79 8.06
N SER A 504 27.33 12.56 7.42
CA SER A 504 26.10 12.16 8.12
C SER A 504 26.27 10.83 8.85
N TYR A 505 26.93 9.84 8.23
CA TYR A 505 27.19 8.54 8.86
C TYR A 505 28.08 8.62 10.09
N ILE A 506 29.10 9.48 10.09
CA ILE A 506 29.98 9.70 11.26
C ILE A 506 29.18 10.35 12.40
N LEU A 507 28.43 11.42 12.09
CA LEU A 507 27.64 12.17 13.07
C LEU A 507 26.50 11.32 13.67
N ASP A 508 25.83 10.50 12.86
CA ASP A 508 24.75 9.62 13.31
C ASP A 508 25.23 8.59 14.34
N VAL A 509 26.45 8.06 14.18
CA VAL A 509 27.05 7.15 15.18
C VAL A 509 27.38 7.91 16.46
N ILE A 510 28.05 9.06 16.37
CA ILE A 510 28.43 9.84 17.54
C ILE A 510 27.19 10.21 18.37
N ILE A 511 26.08 10.60 17.74
CA ILE A 511 24.84 10.99 18.42
C ILE A 511 24.06 9.76 18.95
N ALA A 512 23.88 8.72 18.14
CA ALA A 512 23.03 7.58 18.51
C ALA A 512 23.70 6.59 19.46
N GLU A 513 25.02 6.40 19.34
CA GLU A 513 25.81 5.43 20.11
C GLU A 513 26.67 6.09 21.21
N LYS A 514 26.82 7.42 21.20
CA LYS A 514 27.67 8.18 22.13
C LYS A 514 29.14 7.71 22.13
N LEU A 515 29.65 7.36 20.96
CA LEU A 515 31.04 6.94 20.79
C LEU A 515 32.01 8.13 20.86
N PRO A 516 33.26 7.92 21.33
CA PRO A 516 34.24 8.99 21.51
C PRO A 516 34.66 9.62 20.17
N TYR A 517 35.11 10.87 20.21
CA TYR A 517 35.65 11.58 19.06
C TYR A 517 36.71 12.60 19.50
N GLN A 518 37.63 12.92 18.59
CA GLN A 518 38.57 14.03 18.76
C GLN A 518 37.88 15.34 18.37
N LYS A 519 37.69 16.27 19.33
CA LYS A 519 36.96 17.53 19.13
C LYS A 519 37.50 18.37 17.95
N THR A 520 38.82 18.59 17.92
CA THR A 520 39.53 19.33 16.87
C THR A 520 39.33 18.72 15.49
N ARG A 521 39.43 17.38 15.39
CA ARG A 521 39.26 16.64 14.14
C ARG A 521 37.81 16.65 13.65
N LEU A 522 36.84 16.47 14.55
CA LEU A 522 35.42 16.54 14.22
C LEU A 522 35.07 17.94 13.67
N ARG A 523 35.56 19.01 14.31
CA ARG A 523 35.39 20.39 13.85
C ARG A 523 35.96 20.60 12.44
N ASN A 524 37.22 20.24 12.23
CA ASN A 524 37.95 20.56 11.00
C ASN A 524 37.59 19.67 9.81
N GLU A 525 37.34 18.38 10.02
CA GLU A 525 37.08 17.40 8.95
C GLU A 525 35.60 17.07 8.74
N VAL A 526 34.71 17.26 9.71
CA VAL A 526 33.33 16.74 9.63
C VAL A 526 32.32 17.87 9.67
N LEU A 527 32.41 18.78 10.66
CA LEU A 527 31.52 19.93 10.77
C LEU A 527 31.77 20.99 9.68
N ALA A 528 33.01 21.10 9.17
CA ALA A 528 33.37 22.01 8.07
C ALA A 528 32.60 21.78 6.75
N HIS A 529 32.08 20.57 6.51
CA HIS A 529 31.27 20.26 5.32
C HIS A 529 29.76 20.48 5.53
N LEU A 530 29.32 20.80 6.77
CA LEU A 530 27.94 21.14 7.04
C LEU A 530 27.70 22.63 6.80
N ALA A 531 26.54 22.94 6.19
CA ALA A 531 26.12 24.32 6.03
C ALA A 531 25.74 24.93 7.41
N PRO A 532 25.94 26.25 7.64
CA PRO A 532 25.71 26.87 8.96
C PRO A 532 24.31 26.62 9.56
N GLN A 533 23.28 26.56 8.71
CA GLN A 533 21.90 26.26 9.10
C GLN A 533 21.67 24.81 9.57
N ALA A 534 22.56 23.87 9.24
CA ALA A 534 22.53 22.51 9.77
C ALA A 534 23.21 22.44 11.15
N LEU A 535 24.29 23.21 11.35
CA LEU A 535 25.01 23.30 12.63
C LEU A 535 24.15 23.95 13.73
N SER A 536 23.36 24.99 13.39
CA SER A 536 22.40 25.60 14.31
C SER A 536 21.10 24.79 14.52
N GLY A 537 20.93 23.69 13.79
CA GLY A 537 19.77 22.81 13.91
C GLY A 537 19.81 21.95 15.17
N VAL A 538 18.64 21.71 15.78
CA VAL A 538 18.43 20.96 17.04
C VAL A 538 19.17 19.62 17.10
N ARG A 539 19.40 18.97 15.96
CA ARG A 539 20.07 17.66 15.85
C ARG A 539 21.59 17.71 16.08
N TYR A 540 22.27 18.76 15.63
CA TYR A 540 23.74 18.86 15.65
C TYR A 540 24.27 19.93 16.60
N ARG A 541 23.40 20.84 17.07
CA ARG A 541 23.74 21.97 17.92
C ARG A 541 24.66 21.61 19.11
N ALA A 542 24.26 20.66 19.96
CA ALA A 542 25.05 20.30 21.15
C ALA A 542 26.44 19.72 20.81
N LEU A 543 26.59 19.10 19.63
CA LEU A 543 27.87 18.57 19.15
C LEU A 543 28.75 19.67 18.54
N ALA A 544 28.13 20.68 17.92
CA ALA A 544 28.83 21.86 17.43
C ALA A 544 29.31 22.77 18.59
N GLU A 545 28.49 22.92 19.63
CA GLU A 545 28.84 23.62 20.88
C GLU A 545 30.01 22.92 21.59
N ASP A 546 29.94 21.61 21.85
CA ASP A 546 31.02 20.83 22.48
C ASP A 546 32.34 20.83 21.68
N ALA A 547 32.28 20.89 20.35
CA ALA A 547 33.46 21.01 19.48
C ALA A 547 34.00 22.44 19.34
N GLN A 548 33.30 23.45 19.86
CA GLN A 548 33.76 24.85 19.93
C GLN A 548 34.42 25.18 21.27
N GLU A 549 33.92 24.64 22.39
CA GLU A 549 34.44 24.90 23.75
C GLU A 549 35.96 24.65 23.90
N SER A 550 36.54 23.73 23.11
CA SER A 550 38.00 23.45 23.14
C SER A 550 38.89 24.58 22.57
N GLU A 551 38.32 25.71 22.14
CA GLU A 551 39.05 26.91 21.70
C GLU A 551 39.17 27.96 22.83
N GLU A 552 38.45 27.82 23.95
CA GLU A 552 38.53 28.72 25.12
C GLU A 552 39.43 28.20 26.26
N GLU A 553 39.91 26.95 26.19
CA GLU A 553 40.82 26.34 27.19
C GLU A 553 42.30 26.22 26.72
N LEU A 554 42.73 26.97 25.70
CA LEU A 554 44.10 26.97 25.14
C LEU A 554 44.77 28.35 25.11
#